data_AF-A0A1C3RCL6-F1
#
_entry.id   AF-A0A1C3RCL6-F1
#
_cell.length_a   1.000
_cell.length_b   1.000
_cell.length_c   1.000
_cell.angle_alpha   90.00
_cell.angle_beta   90.00
_cell.angle_gamma   90.00
#
_symmetry.space_group_name_H-M   'P 1'
#
loop_
_entity.id
_entity.type
_entity.pdbx_description
1 polymer ?
#
loop_
_entity_poly.entity_id
_entity_poly.type
_entity_poly.pdbx_seq_one_letter_code
_entity_poly.pdbx_strand_id
1 'polypeptide(L)'
;MLEWIINISEAAISTCRDIAPIIAILLGFQFLVIRKKIPNFKKILIGFFYVLIGLTLFLVGLEQALFPLGESMATQLSDPEFLGANGDPSSLTWQDYYWVYIFAAAIGFATTVAEPSLIAVAIKAEEISGGNISAWGLRGAVAIGVAVGVSLGTFRIVTGTPLPDYIMVGYIIVIIQTFFAAKTIIPLAYDSGGVTTSTVTVPVVAALGLGLASTVPGRSPLLDGFGLIAFASVFPIMSVLAYALIAEAIAKKGKKAEGTDESSSGSEV
;
A
#
# COMPACT_ATOMS: atom_id res chain seq x y z
N MET A 1 4.98 33.29 -7.39
CA MET A 1 3.82 33.04 -8.29
C MET A 1 4.26 32.34 -9.57
N LEU A 2 5.27 32.85 -10.29
CA LEU A 2 5.78 32.20 -11.51
C LEU A 2 6.34 30.80 -11.25
N GLU A 3 7.17 30.63 -10.22
CA GLU A 3 7.75 29.33 -9.83
C GLU A 3 6.67 28.29 -9.49
N TRP A 4 5.59 28.71 -8.85
CA TRP A 4 4.49 27.83 -8.48
C TRP A 4 3.73 27.32 -9.72
N ILE A 5 3.55 28.20 -10.72
CA ILE A 5 2.96 27.83 -12.01
C ILE A 5 3.91 26.88 -12.76
N ILE A 6 5.22 27.16 -12.77
CA ILE A 6 6.22 26.30 -13.42
C ILE A 6 6.21 24.90 -12.79
N ASN A 7 6.26 24.80 -11.45
CA ASN A 7 6.22 23.50 -10.76
C ASN A 7 4.96 22.69 -11.09
N ILE A 8 3.78 23.32 -11.10
CA ILE A 8 2.54 22.64 -11.47
C ILE A 8 2.57 22.21 -12.95
N SER A 9 3.13 23.04 -13.82
CA SER A 9 3.25 22.73 -15.25
C SER A 9 4.17 21.53 -15.47
N GLU A 10 5.31 21.49 -14.79
CA GLU A 10 6.27 20.39 -14.85
C GLU A 10 5.66 19.10 -14.30
N ALA A 11 4.97 19.17 -13.15
CA ALA A 11 4.24 18.03 -12.59
C ALA A 11 3.15 17.51 -13.54
N ALA A 12 2.42 18.41 -14.22
CA ALA A 12 1.43 18.02 -15.22
C ALA A 12 2.06 17.31 -16.42
N ILE A 13 3.20 17.80 -16.90
CA ILE A 13 3.94 17.20 -18.02
C ILE A 13 4.50 15.83 -17.63
N SER A 14 5.06 15.69 -16.42
CA SER A 14 5.51 14.40 -15.89
C SER A 14 4.35 13.42 -15.82
N THR A 15 3.24 13.83 -15.22
CA THR A 15 2.03 12.99 -15.10
C THR A 15 1.51 12.55 -16.48
N CYS A 16 1.51 13.45 -17.48
CA CYS A 16 1.18 13.09 -18.86
C CYS A 16 2.11 12.00 -19.41
N ARG A 17 3.43 12.17 -19.20
CA ARG A 17 4.45 11.22 -19.66
C ARG A 17 4.32 9.86 -18.98
N ASP A 18 4.02 9.84 -17.69
CA ASP A 18 3.86 8.62 -16.89
C ASP A 18 2.61 7.83 -17.28
N ILE A 19 1.53 8.53 -17.67
CA ILE A 19 0.27 7.90 -18.10
C ILE A 19 0.30 7.51 -19.60
N ALA A 20 1.14 8.15 -20.42
CA ALA A 20 1.20 7.92 -21.86
C ALA A 20 1.36 6.43 -22.27
N PRO A 21 2.20 5.61 -21.62
CA PRO A 21 2.31 4.18 -21.92
C PRO A 21 1.00 3.42 -21.70
N ILE A 22 0.27 3.76 -20.62
CA ILE A 22 -1.02 3.14 -20.30
C ILE A 22 -2.04 3.49 -21.39
N ILE A 23 -2.10 4.76 -21.80
CA ILE A 23 -2.98 5.19 -22.89
C ILE A 23 -2.61 4.48 -24.19
N ALA A 24 -1.31 4.38 -24.51
CA ALA A 24 -0.85 3.71 -25.72
C ALA A 24 -1.28 2.24 -25.74
N ILE A 25 -1.13 1.52 -24.62
CA ILE A 25 -1.58 0.13 -24.49
C ILE A 25 -3.10 0.03 -24.64
N LEU A 26 -3.87 0.89 -23.97
CA LEU A 26 -5.33 0.88 -24.04
C LEU A 26 -5.84 1.17 -25.45
N LEU A 27 -5.29 2.17 -26.14
CA LEU A 27 -5.64 2.48 -27.52
C LEU A 27 -5.19 1.37 -28.48
N GLY A 28 -4.03 0.78 -28.24
CA GLY A 28 -3.53 -0.39 -28.98
C GLY A 28 -4.50 -1.56 -28.88
N PHE A 29 -4.91 -1.95 -27.67
CA PHE A 29 -5.90 -3.00 -27.47
C PHE A 29 -7.25 -2.65 -28.08
N GLN A 30 -7.72 -1.41 -27.90
CA GLN A 30 -9.02 -0.98 -28.41
C GLN A 30 -9.10 -1.01 -29.94
N PHE A 31 -8.08 -0.49 -30.63
CA PHE A 31 -8.08 -0.37 -32.09
C PHE A 31 -7.53 -1.61 -32.81
N LEU A 32 -6.47 -2.25 -32.30
CA LEU A 32 -5.81 -3.37 -32.98
C LEU A 32 -6.44 -4.73 -32.61
N VAL A 33 -6.74 -4.94 -31.32
CA VAL A 33 -7.21 -6.23 -30.80
C VAL A 33 -8.73 -6.31 -30.82
N ILE A 34 -9.41 -5.40 -30.11
CA ILE A 34 -10.88 -5.36 -29.96
C ILE A 34 -11.54 -4.85 -31.25
N ARG A 35 -10.84 -3.98 -32.00
CA ARG A 35 -11.30 -3.38 -33.28
C ARG A 35 -12.65 -2.68 -33.17
N LYS A 36 -12.91 -2.00 -32.05
CA LYS A 36 -14.15 -1.23 -31.83
C LYS A 36 -13.85 0.25 -31.64
N LYS A 37 -14.75 1.11 -32.09
CA LYS A 37 -14.69 2.56 -31.80
C LYS A 37 -14.85 2.79 -30.30
N ILE A 38 -14.18 3.81 -29.77
CA ILE A 38 -14.27 4.20 -28.36
C ILE A 38 -15.68 4.74 -28.09
N PRO A 39 -16.47 4.08 -27.21
CA PRO A 39 -17.77 4.60 -26.82
C PRO A 39 -17.60 5.87 -25.99
N ASN A 40 -18.50 6.85 -26.14
CA ASN A 40 -18.51 8.07 -25.32
C ASN A 40 -17.18 8.87 -25.29
N PHE A 41 -16.44 8.93 -26.41
CA PHE A 41 -15.13 9.57 -26.49
C PHE A 41 -15.04 10.97 -25.83
N LYS A 42 -16.05 11.83 -26.03
CA LYS A 42 -16.10 13.16 -25.38
C LYS A 42 -16.12 13.08 -23.85
N LYS A 43 -16.91 12.17 -23.28
CA LYS A 43 -16.98 11.97 -21.82
C LYS A 43 -15.66 11.45 -21.27
N ILE A 44 -15.03 10.53 -21.99
CA ILE A 44 -13.71 9.99 -21.62
C ILE A 44 -12.66 11.10 -21.63
N LEU A 45 -12.62 11.93 -22.67
CA LEU A 45 -11.64 13.01 -22.77
C LEU A 45 -11.80 14.05 -21.65
N ILE A 46 -13.05 14.43 -21.33
CA ILE A 46 -13.34 15.35 -20.23
C ILE A 46 -12.98 14.72 -18.88
N GLY A 47 -13.36 13.46 -18.66
CA GLY A 47 -13.01 12.72 -17.43
C GLY A 47 -11.49 12.59 -17.26
N PHE A 48 -10.79 12.27 -18.35
CA PHE A 48 -9.34 12.18 -18.38
C PHE A 48 -8.68 13.52 -18.03
N PHE A 49 -9.18 14.62 -18.58
CA PHE A 49 -8.71 15.96 -18.25
C PHE A 49 -8.87 16.29 -16.75
N TYR A 50 -10.03 15.98 -16.17
CA TYR A 50 -10.25 16.19 -14.73
C TYR A 50 -9.36 15.29 -13.87
N VAL A 51 -9.16 14.03 -14.26
CA VAL A 51 -8.23 13.12 -13.56
C VAL A 51 -6.81 13.66 -13.62
N LEU A 52 -6.37 14.18 -14.78
CA LEU A 52 -5.01 14.69 -14.95
C LEU A 52 -4.75 15.92 -14.07
N ILE A 53 -5.69 16.86 -14.05
CA ILE A 53 -5.61 18.04 -13.16
C ILE A 53 -5.64 17.60 -11.70
N GLY A 54 -6.61 16.75 -11.33
CA GLY A 54 -6.77 16.28 -9.96
C GLY A 54 -5.52 15.57 -9.46
N LEU A 55 -4.97 14.65 -10.26
CA LEU A 55 -3.77 13.90 -9.92
C LEU A 55 -2.53 14.82 -9.84
N THR A 56 -2.37 15.77 -10.76
CA THR A 56 -1.26 16.73 -10.72
C THR A 56 -1.29 17.56 -9.43
N LEU A 57 -2.43 18.18 -9.13
CA LEU A 57 -2.56 19.01 -7.92
C LEU A 57 -2.40 18.18 -6.65
N PHE A 58 -2.90 16.95 -6.66
CA PHE A 58 -2.74 16.02 -5.56
C PHE A 58 -1.27 15.64 -5.32
N LEU A 59 -0.53 15.26 -6.36
CA LEU A 59 0.89 14.93 -6.26
C LEU A 59 1.73 16.12 -5.78
N VAL A 60 1.49 17.31 -6.34
CA VAL A 60 2.17 18.55 -5.88
C VAL A 60 1.86 18.82 -4.40
N GLY A 61 0.61 18.62 -3.97
CA GLY A 61 0.21 18.77 -2.57
C GLY A 61 0.93 17.77 -1.65
N LEU A 62 1.07 16.51 -2.08
CA LEU A 62 1.81 15.49 -1.34
C LEU A 62 3.30 15.83 -1.22
N GLU A 63 3.93 16.26 -2.32
CA GLU A 63 5.35 16.59 -2.37
C GLU A 63 5.69 17.81 -1.52
N GLN A 64 4.83 18.83 -1.48
CA GLN A 64 5.08 20.03 -0.68
C GLN A 64 4.71 19.88 0.79
N ALA A 65 3.76 18.99 1.13
CA ALA A 65 3.25 18.87 2.49
C ALA A 65 3.65 17.56 3.18
N LEU A 66 3.30 16.40 2.61
CA LEU A 66 3.44 15.12 3.29
C LEU A 66 4.86 14.55 3.25
N PHE A 67 5.60 14.69 2.14
CA PHE A 67 6.96 14.13 2.08
C PHE A 67 7.94 14.87 3.01
N PRO A 68 7.99 16.22 3.02
CA PRO A 68 8.88 16.95 3.91
C PRO A 68 8.51 16.72 5.38
N LEU A 69 7.22 16.55 5.67
CA LEU A 69 6.76 16.21 7.02
C LEU A 69 7.21 14.80 7.42
N GLY A 70 7.10 13.82 6.53
CA GLY A 70 7.61 12.46 6.76
C GLY A 70 9.12 12.43 6.99
N GLU A 71 9.89 13.13 6.17
CA GLU A 71 11.35 13.24 6.28
C GLU A 71 11.79 13.95 7.57
N SER A 72 11.16 15.09 7.90
CA SER A 72 11.45 15.83 9.13
C SER A 72 11.12 15.00 10.37
N MET A 73 9.99 14.30 10.38
CA MET A 73 9.61 13.42 11.50
C MET A 73 10.56 12.23 11.62
N ALA A 74 10.94 11.61 10.50
CA ALA A 74 11.93 10.54 10.50
C ALA A 74 13.26 11.02 11.09
N THR A 75 13.73 12.20 10.67
CA THR A 75 14.97 12.81 11.16
C THR A 75 14.90 13.10 12.66
N GLN A 76 13.82 13.75 13.12
CA GLN A 76 13.65 14.10 14.53
C GLN A 76 13.50 12.86 15.44
N LEU A 77 12.75 11.84 15.00
CA LEU A 77 12.54 10.62 15.79
C LEU A 77 13.75 9.69 15.78
N SER A 78 14.66 9.85 14.83
CA SER A 78 15.92 9.09 14.76
C SER A 78 17.14 9.88 15.25
N ASP A 79 16.92 11.09 15.74
CA ASP A 79 17.98 11.95 16.23
C ASP A 79 18.63 11.35 17.50
N PRO A 80 19.97 11.22 17.55
CA PRO A 80 20.67 10.67 18.72
C PRO A 80 20.35 11.38 20.04
N GLU A 81 20.08 12.68 20.02
CA GLU A 81 19.68 13.45 21.21
C GLU A 81 18.28 13.04 21.69
N PHE A 82 17.33 12.91 20.76
CA PHE A 82 15.98 12.43 21.05
C PHE A 82 15.97 11.00 21.58
N LEU A 83 16.83 10.14 21.02
CA LEU A 83 16.98 8.74 21.43
C LEU A 83 17.76 8.57 22.75
N GLY A 84 18.27 9.66 23.34
CA GLY A 84 18.98 9.63 24.62
C GLY A 84 20.43 9.13 24.53
N ALA A 85 21.02 9.11 23.33
CA ALA A 85 22.38 8.60 23.08
C ALA A 85 23.50 9.50 23.65
N ASN A 86 23.20 10.69 24.18
CA ASN A 86 24.17 11.67 24.70
C ASN A 86 25.39 11.89 23.78
N GLY A 87 25.20 11.79 22.46
CA GLY A 87 26.25 11.96 21.45
C GLY A 87 27.09 10.71 21.13
N ASP A 88 26.79 9.53 21.70
CA ASP A 88 27.42 8.26 21.33
C ASP A 88 26.41 7.31 20.63
N PRO A 89 26.38 7.28 19.29
CA PRO A 89 25.50 6.41 18.52
C PRO A 89 25.74 4.92 18.76
N SER A 90 26.89 4.52 19.31
CA SER A 90 27.21 3.12 19.59
C SER A 90 26.48 2.56 20.82
N SER A 91 25.91 3.44 21.65
CA SER A 91 25.07 3.06 22.79
C SER A 91 23.63 2.71 22.41
N LEU A 92 23.21 3.09 21.20
CA LEU A 92 21.84 2.90 20.73
C LEU A 92 21.56 1.44 20.40
N THR A 93 20.43 0.97 20.90
CA THR A 93 19.86 -0.34 20.57
C THR A 93 18.66 -0.17 19.65
N TRP A 94 18.27 -1.24 18.97
CA TRP A 94 17.10 -1.22 18.10
C TRP A 94 15.78 -0.90 18.84
N GLN A 95 15.76 -1.02 20.17
CA GLN A 95 14.60 -0.76 21.02
C GLN A 95 14.33 0.73 21.19
N ASP A 96 15.38 1.55 21.16
CA ASP A 96 15.29 3.01 21.36
C ASP A 96 14.49 3.67 20.22
N TYR A 97 14.53 3.06 19.03
CA TYR A 97 13.80 3.50 17.83
C TYR A 97 12.30 3.16 17.85
N TYR A 98 11.72 2.75 18.97
CA TYR A 98 10.32 2.30 19.02
C TYR A 98 9.31 3.33 18.48
N TRP A 99 9.56 4.62 18.70
CA TRP A 99 8.72 5.70 18.16
C TRP A 99 8.77 5.76 16.64
N VAL A 100 9.93 5.46 16.04
CA VAL A 100 10.07 5.38 14.57
C VAL A 100 9.20 4.24 14.04
N TYR A 101 9.16 3.08 14.73
CA TYR A 101 8.34 1.94 14.31
C TYR A 101 6.84 2.21 14.41
N ILE A 102 6.41 2.91 15.47
CA ILE A 102 5.00 3.32 15.65
C ILE A 102 4.62 4.37 14.61
N PHE A 103 5.47 5.37 14.37
CA PHE A 103 5.24 6.39 13.36
C PHE A 103 5.16 5.78 11.96
N ALA A 104 6.08 4.88 11.63
CA ALA A 104 6.09 4.10 10.39
C ALA A 104 4.80 3.32 10.19
N ALA A 105 4.32 2.63 11.23
CA ALA A 105 3.05 1.91 11.18
C ALA A 105 1.86 2.85 10.97
N ALA A 106 1.80 3.97 11.70
CA ALA A 106 0.71 4.94 11.63
C ALA A 106 0.64 5.62 10.25
N ILE A 107 1.77 6.06 9.70
CA ILE A 107 1.85 6.65 8.37
C ILE A 107 1.54 5.62 7.28
N GLY A 108 2.10 4.41 7.38
CA GLY A 108 1.80 3.33 6.45
C GLY A 108 0.31 2.98 6.43
N PHE A 109 -0.33 2.91 7.60
CA PHE A 109 -1.77 2.71 7.72
C PHE A 109 -2.55 3.89 7.10
N ALA A 110 -2.27 5.12 7.53
CA ALA A 110 -3.04 6.31 7.15
C ALA A 110 -2.99 6.57 5.63
N THR A 111 -1.80 6.49 5.04
CA THR A 111 -1.62 6.69 3.59
C THR A 111 -2.33 5.61 2.78
N THR A 112 -2.27 4.36 3.23
CA THR A 112 -2.94 3.24 2.56
C THR A 112 -4.46 3.35 2.64
N VAL A 113 -5.02 3.73 3.80
CA VAL A 113 -6.47 3.96 3.93
C VAL A 113 -6.95 5.10 3.02
N ALA A 114 -6.11 6.14 2.86
CA ALA A 114 -6.37 7.29 2.01
C ALA A 114 -6.13 7.03 0.51
N GLU A 115 -5.52 5.90 0.14
CA GLU A 115 -5.16 5.60 -1.25
C GLU A 115 -6.40 5.48 -2.16
N PRO A 116 -6.58 6.36 -3.16
CA PRO A 116 -7.76 6.35 -4.02
C PRO A 116 -7.91 5.06 -4.84
N SER A 117 -6.78 4.52 -5.30
CA SER A 117 -6.71 3.27 -6.06
C SER A 117 -7.30 2.11 -5.24
N LEU A 118 -6.99 2.06 -3.94
CA LEU A 118 -7.49 1.03 -3.04
C LEU A 118 -8.99 1.17 -2.78
N ILE A 119 -9.49 2.40 -2.66
CA ILE A 119 -10.92 2.67 -2.54
C ILE A 119 -11.68 2.12 -3.76
N ALA A 120 -11.20 2.41 -4.96
CA ALA A 120 -11.82 1.96 -6.20
C ALA A 120 -11.83 0.42 -6.32
N VAL A 121 -10.70 -0.23 -6.05
CA VAL A 121 -10.58 -1.69 -6.11
C VAL A 121 -11.45 -2.36 -5.05
N ALA A 122 -11.52 -1.82 -3.84
CA ALA A 122 -12.33 -2.37 -2.76
C ALA A 122 -13.84 -2.29 -3.04
N ILE A 123 -14.32 -1.16 -3.57
CA ILE A 123 -15.73 -1.02 -3.99
C ILE A 123 -16.04 -2.03 -5.09
N LYS A 124 -15.14 -2.20 -6.06
CA LYS A 124 -15.34 -3.19 -7.13
C LYS A 124 -15.32 -4.63 -6.61
N ALA A 125 -14.44 -4.95 -5.67
CA ALA A 125 -14.42 -6.25 -5.02
C ALA A 125 -15.72 -6.56 -4.25
N GLU A 126 -16.29 -5.56 -3.58
CA GLU A 126 -17.57 -5.69 -2.88
C GLU A 126 -18.74 -5.94 -3.85
N GLU A 127 -18.82 -5.16 -4.93
CA GLU A 127 -19.84 -5.31 -5.98
C GLU A 127 -19.79 -6.70 -6.64
N ILE A 128 -18.60 -7.18 -7.04
CA ILE A 128 -18.46 -8.46 -7.75
C ILE A 128 -18.56 -9.68 -6.84
N SER A 129 -18.29 -9.52 -5.53
CA SER A 129 -18.39 -10.60 -4.56
C SER A 129 -19.80 -10.79 -4.00
N GLY A 130 -20.77 -9.96 -4.40
CA GLY A 130 -22.11 -9.97 -3.85
C GLY A 130 -22.15 -9.59 -2.36
N GLY A 131 -21.20 -8.76 -1.91
CA GLY A 131 -21.08 -8.33 -0.50
C GLY A 131 -20.34 -9.30 0.42
N ASN A 132 -19.82 -10.42 -0.09
CA ASN A 132 -19.04 -11.36 0.72
C ASN A 132 -17.68 -10.78 1.16
N ILE A 133 -17.14 -9.82 0.41
CA ILE A 133 -15.95 -9.04 0.78
C ILE A 133 -16.41 -7.61 1.00
N SER A 134 -16.32 -7.11 2.22
CA SER A 134 -16.68 -5.71 2.49
C SER A 134 -15.56 -4.78 2.04
N ALA A 135 -15.90 -3.65 1.41
CA ALA A 135 -14.89 -2.69 0.95
C ALA A 135 -14.05 -2.15 2.11
N TRP A 136 -14.68 -1.86 3.25
CA TRP A 136 -13.96 -1.43 4.46
C TRP A 136 -13.09 -2.54 5.07
N GLY A 137 -13.54 -3.79 5.04
CA GLY A 137 -12.76 -4.93 5.53
C GLY A 137 -11.49 -5.14 4.71
N LEU A 138 -11.61 -5.09 3.38
CA LEU A 138 -10.46 -5.19 2.47
C LEU A 138 -9.50 -4.01 2.67
N ARG A 139 -10.02 -2.78 2.71
CA ARG A 139 -9.19 -1.57 2.93
C ARG A 139 -8.43 -1.65 4.25
N GLY A 140 -9.11 -2.05 5.32
CA GLY A 140 -8.50 -2.25 6.63
C GLY A 140 -7.42 -3.32 6.61
N ALA A 141 -7.68 -4.47 5.99
CA ALA A 141 -6.70 -5.54 5.87
C ALA A 141 -5.44 -5.07 5.13
N VAL A 142 -5.59 -4.40 3.98
CA VAL A 142 -4.47 -3.87 3.20
C VAL A 142 -3.68 -2.83 4.00
N ALA A 143 -4.36 -1.89 4.67
CA ALA A 143 -3.71 -0.86 5.48
C ALA A 143 -2.96 -1.44 6.69
N ILE A 144 -3.50 -2.45 7.36
CA ILE A 144 -2.81 -3.17 8.43
C ILE A 144 -1.57 -3.89 7.88
N GLY A 145 -1.69 -4.50 6.70
CA GLY A 145 -0.56 -5.12 6.00
C GLY A 145 0.57 -4.11 5.77
N VAL A 146 0.27 -2.96 5.15
CA VAL A 146 1.28 -1.90 4.95
C VAL A 146 1.85 -1.43 6.28
N ALA A 147 1.02 -1.17 7.30
CA ALA A 147 1.49 -0.71 8.61
C ALA A 147 2.52 -1.67 9.23
N VAL A 148 2.22 -2.96 9.23
CA VAL A 148 3.12 -4.00 9.74
C VAL A 148 4.38 -4.09 8.87
N GLY A 149 4.23 -4.09 7.54
CA GLY A 149 5.35 -4.17 6.60
C GLY A 149 6.31 -3.00 6.75
N VAL A 150 5.80 -1.77 6.74
CA VAL A 150 6.61 -0.55 6.86
C VAL A 150 7.27 -0.48 8.24
N SER A 151 6.58 -0.88 9.32
CA SER A 151 7.19 -0.97 10.66
C SER A 151 8.32 -2.01 10.73
N LEU A 152 8.12 -3.18 10.12
CA LEU A 152 9.17 -4.20 10.04
C LEU A 152 10.35 -3.76 9.16
N GLY A 153 10.06 -3.05 8.07
CA GLY A 153 11.08 -2.51 7.18
C GLY A 153 11.91 -1.41 7.85
N THR A 154 11.31 -0.54 8.68
CA THR A 154 12.07 0.43 9.46
C THR A 154 12.90 -0.24 10.55
N PHE A 155 12.38 -1.27 11.22
CA PHE A 155 13.19 -2.14 12.10
C PHE A 155 14.40 -2.74 11.36
N ARG A 156 14.21 -3.19 10.12
CA ARG A 156 15.28 -3.72 9.27
C ARG A 156 16.30 -2.66 8.90
N ILE A 157 15.90 -1.40 8.65
CA ILE A 157 16.82 -0.29 8.43
C ILE A 157 17.67 -0.04 9.68
N VAL A 158 17.05 -0.01 10.87
CA VAL A 158 17.76 0.23 12.13
C VAL A 158 18.74 -0.90 12.47
N THR A 159 18.31 -2.16 12.36
CA THR A 159 19.15 -3.33 12.67
C THR A 159 20.16 -3.67 11.59
N GLY A 160 19.93 -3.19 10.37
CA GLY A 160 20.85 -3.37 9.25
C GLY A 160 20.90 -4.79 8.69
N THR A 161 19.92 -5.62 8.99
CA THR A 161 19.80 -7.00 8.51
C THR A 161 19.56 -7.04 6.99
N PRO A 162 19.92 -8.12 6.28
CA PRO A 162 19.79 -8.17 4.82
C PRO A 162 18.32 -8.13 4.35
N LEU A 163 17.99 -7.23 3.41
CA LEU A 163 16.65 -7.15 2.80
C LEU A 163 16.16 -8.48 2.19
N PRO A 164 17.00 -9.26 1.46
CA PRO A 164 16.55 -10.48 0.81
C PRO A 164 15.92 -11.51 1.77
N ASP A 165 16.40 -11.58 3.01
CA ASP A 165 15.91 -12.56 3.99
C ASP A 165 14.43 -12.31 4.34
N TYR A 166 14.06 -11.05 4.55
CA TYR A 166 12.67 -10.66 4.85
C TYR A 166 11.74 -10.88 3.66
N ILE A 167 12.18 -10.50 2.46
CA ILE A 167 11.37 -10.62 1.26
C ILE A 167 11.18 -12.08 0.87
N MET A 168 12.23 -12.91 1.00
CA MET A 168 12.15 -14.34 0.77
C MET A 168 11.19 -15.01 1.75
N VAL A 169 11.30 -14.73 3.06
CA VAL A 169 10.37 -15.26 4.07
C VAL A 169 8.94 -14.79 3.81
N GLY A 170 8.75 -13.50 3.50
CA GLY A 170 7.45 -12.93 3.14
C GLY A 170 6.81 -13.66 1.96
N TYR A 171 7.54 -13.87 0.87
CA TYR A 171 7.02 -14.60 -0.28
C TYR A 171 6.79 -16.09 -0.03
N ILE A 172 7.60 -16.75 0.81
CA ILE A 172 7.31 -18.12 1.24
C ILE A 172 5.95 -18.18 1.94
N ILE A 173 5.67 -17.23 2.85
CA ILE A 173 4.38 -17.13 3.53
C ILE A 173 3.26 -16.87 2.52
N VAL A 174 3.43 -15.91 1.59
CA VAL A 174 2.46 -15.62 0.53
C VAL A 174 2.15 -16.87 -0.30
N ILE A 175 3.17 -17.62 -0.71
CA ILE A 175 3.01 -18.85 -1.50
C ILE A 175 2.20 -19.88 -0.71
N ILE A 176 2.54 -20.10 0.56
CA ILE A 176 1.80 -21.02 1.44
C ILE A 176 0.33 -20.58 1.56
N GLN A 177 0.07 -19.31 1.87
CA GLN A 177 -1.29 -18.78 1.96
C GLN A 177 -2.06 -18.90 0.64
N THR A 178 -1.38 -18.70 -0.49
CA THR A 178 -1.99 -18.82 -1.83
C THR A 178 -2.51 -20.24 -2.09
N PHE A 179 -1.83 -21.28 -1.61
CA PHE A 179 -2.32 -22.67 -1.74
C PHE A 179 -3.62 -22.94 -0.98
N PHE A 180 -3.88 -22.22 0.11
CA PHE A 180 -5.07 -22.39 0.94
C PHE A 180 -6.21 -21.42 0.59
N ALA A 181 -5.92 -20.33 -0.13
CA ALA A 181 -6.88 -19.29 -0.44
C ALA A 181 -7.83 -19.65 -1.59
N ALA A 182 -9.07 -19.15 -1.53
CA ALA A 182 -10.04 -19.31 -2.60
C ALA A 182 -9.56 -18.63 -3.91
N LYS A 183 -9.77 -19.29 -5.06
CA LYS A 183 -9.30 -18.78 -6.37
C LYS A 183 -9.80 -17.38 -6.72
N THR A 184 -10.91 -16.94 -6.13
CA THR A 184 -11.51 -15.62 -6.35
C THR A 184 -10.77 -14.50 -5.64
N ILE A 185 -10.13 -14.75 -4.48
CA ILE A 185 -9.40 -13.71 -3.74
C ILE A 185 -7.95 -13.55 -4.21
N ILE A 186 -7.35 -14.59 -4.77
CA ILE A 186 -5.92 -14.58 -5.14
C ILE A 186 -5.59 -13.39 -6.05
N PRO A 187 -6.31 -13.13 -7.17
CA PRO A 187 -6.00 -11.97 -8.01
C PRO A 187 -6.10 -10.65 -7.25
N LEU A 188 -7.14 -10.50 -6.42
CA LEU A 188 -7.34 -9.30 -5.60
C LEU A 188 -6.20 -9.08 -4.59
N ALA A 189 -5.70 -10.16 -3.99
CA ALA A 189 -4.59 -10.08 -3.04
C ALA A 189 -3.30 -9.61 -3.71
N TYR A 190 -2.96 -10.16 -4.89
CA TYR A 190 -1.78 -9.77 -5.63
C TYR A 190 -1.90 -8.36 -6.24
N ASP A 191 -3.08 -7.96 -6.67
CA ASP A 191 -3.35 -6.58 -7.09
C ASP A 191 -3.22 -5.60 -5.92
N SER A 192 -3.57 -6.00 -4.70
CA SER A 192 -3.48 -5.13 -3.52
C SER A 192 -2.05 -4.66 -3.22
N GLY A 193 -1.04 -5.48 -3.50
CA GLY A 193 0.37 -5.06 -3.41
C GLY A 193 0.74 -4.02 -4.46
N GLY A 194 0.23 -4.14 -5.69
CA GLY A 194 0.43 -3.12 -6.73
C GLY A 194 -0.32 -1.82 -6.43
N VAL A 195 -1.51 -1.92 -5.84
CA VAL A 195 -2.31 -0.77 -5.40
C VAL A 195 -1.61 0.04 -4.32
N THR A 196 -0.92 -0.59 -3.37
CA THR A 196 -0.19 0.15 -2.32
C THR A 196 1.11 0.77 -2.84
N THR A 197 1.53 0.43 -4.07
CA THR A 197 2.63 1.12 -4.75
C THR A 197 2.21 2.38 -5.53
N SER A 198 0.95 2.81 -5.39
CA SER A 198 0.45 3.96 -6.13
C SER A 198 0.73 5.31 -5.45
N THR A 199 -0.02 6.31 -5.87
CA THR A 199 0.33 7.73 -5.84
C THR A 199 0.47 8.34 -4.45
N VAL A 200 -0.12 7.76 -3.40
CA VAL A 200 -0.02 8.29 -2.04
C VAL A 200 1.05 7.58 -1.24
N THR A 201 0.97 6.25 -1.20
CA THR A 201 1.68 5.45 -0.20
C THR A 201 3.18 5.37 -0.47
N VAL A 202 3.60 5.08 -1.70
CA VAL A 202 5.03 4.90 -2.02
C VAL A 202 5.85 6.14 -1.80
N PRO A 203 5.47 7.33 -2.28
CA PRO A 203 6.29 8.51 -2.09
C PRO A 203 6.51 8.87 -0.60
N VAL A 204 5.48 8.70 0.24
CA VAL A 204 5.59 8.93 1.69
C VAL A 204 6.48 7.87 2.36
N VAL A 205 6.27 6.60 2.04
CA VAL A 205 7.08 5.49 2.57
C VAL A 205 8.53 5.61 2.11
N ALA A 206 8.78 6.00 0.87
CA ALA A 206 10.11 6.24 0.34
C ALA A 206 10.80 7.41 1.04
N ALA A 207 10.11 8.54 1.24
CA ALA A 207 10.65 9.68 1.99
C ALA A 207 11.01 9.30 3.44
N LEU A 208 10.14 8.56 4.13
CA LEU A 208 10.43 8.00 5.45
C LEU A 208 11.65 7.07 5.43
N GLY A 209 11.72 6.16 4.48
CA GLY A 209 12.82 5.21 4.34
C GLY A 209 14.17 5.90 4.03
N LEU A 210 14.19 6.84 3.10
CA LEU A 210 15.38 7.63 2.75
C LEU A 210 15.82 8.50 3.93
N GLY A 211 14.89 9.18 4.60
CA GLY A 211 15.17 10.00 5.77
C GLY A 211 15.81 9.18 6.89
N LEU A 212 15.19 8.06 7.26
CA LEU A 212 15.71 7.16 8.30
C LEU A 212 17.06 6.54 7.91
N ALA A 213 17.23 6.09 6.68
CA ALA A 213 18.49 5.50 6.23
C ALA A 213 19.62 6.54 6.10
N SER A 214 19.30 7.85 6.04
CA SER A 214 20.30 8.93 6.02
C SER A 214 20.80 9.28 7.42
N THR A 215 20.01 9.02 8.47
CA THR A 215 20.37 9.31 9.87
C THR A 215 20.94 8.11 10.60
N VAL A 216 20.59 6.88 10.22
CA VAL A 216 21.13 5.66 10.84
C VAL A 216 22.54 5.36 10.29
N PRO A 217 23.58 5.27 11.15
CA PRO A 217 24.94 4.99 10.71
C PRO A 217 25.09 3.67 9.93
N GLY A 218 25.90 3.70 8.87
CA GLY A 218 26.21 2.52 8.06
C GLY A 218 25.07 2.06 7.16
N ARG A 219 24.04 2.89 6.95
CA ARG A 219 22.95 2.62 6.01
C ARG A 219 23.11 3.37 4.70
N SER A 220 22.59 2.76 3.65
CA SER A 220 22.50 3.33 2.31
C SER A 220 21.07 3.79 2.05
N PRO A 221 20.82 5.09 1.82
CA PRO A 221 19.49 5.58 1.46
C PRO A 221 18.90 4.86 0.23
N LEU A 222 19.75 4.49 -0.73
CA LEU A 222 19.33 3.79 -1.94
C LEU A 222 18.95 2.33 -1.69
N LEU A 223 19.77 1.55 -0.99
CA LEU A 223 19.48 0.12 -0.77
C LEU A 223 18.51 -0.09 0.40
N ASP A 224 18.73 0.61 1.50
CA ASP A 224 18.00 0.42 2.74
C ASP A 224 16.69 1.23 2.76
N GLY A 225 16.77 2.51 2.35
CA GLY A 225 15.61 3.40 2.34
C GLY A 225 14.58 3.02 1.28
N PHE A 226 15.01 2.87 0.02
CA PHE A 226 14.11 2.46 -1.07
C PHE A 226 13.57 1.03 -0.87
N GLY A 227 14.33 0.15 -0.22
CA GLY A 227 13.92 -1.22 0.12
C GLY A 227 12.63 -1.30 0.95
N LEU A 228 12.24 -0.22 1.63
CA LEU A 228 10.99 -0.14 2.40
C LEU A 228 9.74 -0.34 1.52
N ILE A 229 9.82 0.02 0.23
CA ILE A 229 8.73 -0.19 -0.75
C ILE A 229 8.42 -1.69 -0.93
N ALA A 230 9.43 -2.56 -0.85
CA ALA A 230 9.24 -4.00 -0.98
C ALA A 230 8.35 -4.54 0.15
N PHE A 231 8.54 -4.05 1.39
CA PHE A 231 7.67 -4.41 2.51
C PHE A 231 6.24 -3.88 2.33
N ALA A 232 6.10 -2.63 1.87
CA ALA A 232 4.81 -2.03 1.56
C ALA A 232 4.07 -2.74 0.41
N SER A 233 4.74 -3.61 -0.35
CA SER A 233 4.15 -4.41 -1.44
C SER A 233 3.79 -5.83 -1.00
N VAL A 234 4.68 -6.52 -0.27
CA VAL A 234 4.49 -7.94 0.10
C VAL A 234 3.47 -8.13 1.22
N PHE A 235 3.50 -7.27 2.24
CA PHE A 235 2.63 -7.42 3.41
C PHE A 235 1.14 -7.19 3.14
N PRO A 236 0.72 -6.28 2.26
CA PRO A 236 -0.66 -6.20 1.79
C PRO A 236 -1.17 -7.52 1.22
N ILE A 237 -0.37 -8.19 0.39
CA ILE A 237 -0.73 -9.49 -0.20
C ILE A 237 -0.96 -10.51 0.92
N MET A 238 0.00 -10.61 1.84
CA MET A 238 -0.10 -11.50 3.00
C MET A 238 -1.35 -11.23 3.85
N SER A 239 -1.64 -9.95 4.09
CA SER A 239 -2.77 -9.52 4.92
C SER A 239 -4.12 -9.80 4.25
N VAL A 240 -4.25 -9.56 2.94
CA VAL A 240 -5.48 -9.87 2.20
C VAL A 240 -5.73 -11.37 2.12
N LEU A 241 -4.69 -12.17 1.89
CA LEU A 241 -4.82 -13.63 1.92
C LEU A 241 -5.23 -14.12 3.31
N ALA A 242 -4.63 -13.58 4.39
CA ALA A 242 -5.03 -13.90 5.75
C ALA A 242 -6.48 -13.50 6.05
N TYR A 243 -6.87 -12.29 5.68
CA TYR A 243 -8.24 -11.79 5.81
C TYR A 243 -9.25 -12.73 5.14
N ALA A 244 -8.96 -13.18 3.93
CA ALA A 244 -9.85 -14.06 3.19
C ALA A 244 -10.01 -15.44 3.83
N LEU A 245 -8.90 -16.03 4.31
CA LEU A 245 -8.92 -17.31 5.03
C LEU A 245 -9.75 -17.21 6.32
N ILE A 246 -9.62 -16.10 7.06
CA ILE A 246 -10.39 -15.85 8.28
C ILE A 246 -11.88 -15.66 7.95
N ALA A 247 -12.20 -14.85 6.93
CA ALA A 247 -13.57 -14.61 6.50
C ALA A 247 -14.28 -15.91 6.07
N GLU A 248 -13.59 -16.77 5.32
CA GLU A 248 -14.12 -18.07 4.92
C GLU A 248 -14.34 -19.01 6.11
N ALA A 249 -13.40 -19.04 7.07
CA ALA A 249 -13.52 -19.86 8.28
C ALA A 249 -14.72 -19.43 9.15
N ILE A 250 -14.98 -18.12 9.26
CA ILE A 250 -16.14 -17.58 9.98
C ILE A 250 -17.44 -17.96 9.26
N ALA A 251 -17.51 -17.77 7.94
CA ALA A 251 -18.69 -18.13 7.14
C ALA A 251 -19.04 -19.62 7.24
N LYS A 252 -18.02 -20.49 7.26
CA LYS A 252 -18.20 -21.95 7.41
C LYS A 252 -18.75 -22.34 8.78
N LYS A 253 -18.36 -21.63 9.85
CA LYS A 253 -18.89 -21.83 11.20
C LYS A 253 -20.35 -21.38 11.32
N GLY A 254 -20.70 -20.25 10.72
CA GLY A 254 -22.09 -19.75 10.71
C GLY A 254 -23.07 -20.73 10.07
N LYS A 255 -22.75 -21.23 8.86
CA LYS A 255 -23.59 -22.24 8.17
C LYS A 255 -23.73 -23.56 8.95
N LYS A 256 -22.69 -23.94 9.70
CA LYS A 256 -22.74 -25.16 10.51
C LYS A 256 -23.63 -24.99 11.75
N ALA A 257 -23.71 -23.79 12.32
CA ALA A 257 -24.61 -23.49 13.44
C ALA A 257 -26.09 -23.51 12.99
N GLU A 258 -26.43 -22.86 11.88
CA GLU A 258 -27.79 -22.85 11.32
C GLU A 258 -28.29 -24.26 10.95
N GLY A 259 -27.44 -25.07 10.33
CA GLY A 259 -27.81 -26.46 9.98
C GLY A 259 -27.96 -27.41 11.18
N THR A 260 -27.49 -27.02 12.37
CA THR A 260 -27.68 -27.82 13.60
C THR A 260 -29.02 -27.51 14.26
N ASP A 261 -29.46 -26.23 14.27
CA ASP A 261 -30.74 -25.79 14.82
C ASP A 261 -31.96 -26.29 14.01
N GLU A 262 -31.85 -26.36 12.68
CA GLU A 262 -32.90 -26.95 11.83
C GLU A 262 -33.06 -28.47 12.06
N SER A 263 -31.97 -29.17 12.42
CA SER A 263 -32.02 -30.62 12.67
C SER A 263 -32.62 -30.99 14.02
N SER A 264 -32.51 -30.11 15.02
CA SER A 264 -33.11 -30.31 16.35
C SER A 264 -34.58 -29.90 16.45
N SER A 265 -35.08 -29.07 15.53
CA SER A 265 -36.48 -28.63 15.48
C SER A 265 -37.37 -29.53 14.62
N GLY A 266 -36.79 -30.39 13.78
CA GLY A 266 -37.52 -31.34 12.94
C GLY A 266 -37.81 -32.71 13.56
N SER A 267 -37.40 -32.96 14.81
CA SER A 267 -37.59 -34.24 15.52
C SER A 267 -38.73 -34.24 16.55
N GLU A 268 -39.48 -33.15 16.67
CA GLU A 268 -40.69 -33.04 17.52
C GLU A 268 -41.96 -32.89 16.66
N VAL A 269 -42.33 -33.93 15.89
CA VAL A 269 -43.70 -34.14 15.37
C VAL A 269 -44.02 -35.63 15.37
#